data_AF-Q6IGN5-F1
#
_entry.id   AF-Q6IGN5-F1
#
_cell.length_a   1.000
_cell.length_b   1.000
_cell.length_c   1.000
_cell.angle_alpha   90.00
_cell.angle_beta   90.00
_cell.angle_gamma   90.00
#
_symmetry.space_group_name_H-M   'P 1'
#
loop_
_entity.id
_entity.type
_entity.pdbx_description
1 polymer ?
#
loop_
_entity_poly.entity_id
_entity_poly.type
_entity_poly.pdbx_seq_one_letter_code
_entity_poly.pdbx_strand_id
1 'polypeptide(L)'
;MCADALVKNSKAFSVSRELRIAPANVIVPHGKPLLSYRYLAAPFNTKVWIALGTYVFLISGFLCLIHWLRSGKWDFSQNLLEVYSSLLFTVFHLKATNGIERYILFGVLFISGFVYSTSYLRLLKSMLIAETFEKQIQTFEELAESNIPLLINPYDRMIFQHHHIPKSLWTAQYLRHPKFRRIPIDICFLFAGFPMSKKWFLKDHLSRAWFHAFESGIVNKITWDAYRESVGQGYLNFSITEHLEAKLLGLYYFMMPTIFLALGYSDALLNFIMELEAVSKIHPQSGNVKNHPAA
;
A
#
# COMPACT_ATOMS: atom_id res chain seq x y z
N MET A 1 25.89 26.05 4.73
CA MET A 1 27.07 26.95 4.86
C MET A 1 26.74 28.34 5.42
N CYS A 2 25.65 29.02 5.05
CA CYS A 2 25.41 30.39 5.54
C CYS A 2 24.82 30.46 6.97
N ALA A 3 23.96 29.53 7.37
CA ALA A 3 23.42 29.46 8.73
C ALA A 3 24.47 29.00 9.77
N ASP A 4 25.40 28.14 9.33
CA ASP A 4 26.41 27.48 10.18
C ASP A 4 27.40 28.47 10.81
N ALA A 5 27.73 29.56 10.11
CA ALA A 5 28.66 30.57 10.60
C ALA A 5 28.08 31.44 11.74
N LEU A 6 26.75 31.63 11.74
CA LEU A 6 26.05 32.47 12.72
C LEU A 6 25.88 31.79 14.07
N VAL A 7 25.55 30.51 14.05
CA VAL A 7 25.40 29.70 15.27
C VAL A 7 26.75 29.49 15.95
N LYS A 8 27.84 29.37 15.19
CA LYS A 8 29.19 29.14 15.72
C LYS A 8 29.75 30.35 16.49
N ASN A 9 29.42 31.59 16.11
CA ASN A 9 29.87 32.78 16.85
C ASN A 9 28.99 34.03 16.61
N SER A 10 27.87 34.11 17.33
CA SER A 10 26.95 35.26 17.31
C SER A 10 27.57 36.56 17.84
N LYS A 11 28.72 36.48 18.53
CA LYS A 11 29.45 37.65 19.04
C LYS A 11 30.34 38.29 17.97
N ALA A 12 30.91 37.51 17.05
CA ALA A 12 31.81 38.00 16.00
C ALA A 12 31.10 38.34 14.68
N PHE A 13 30.02 37.61 14.35
CA PHE A 13 29.31 37.76 13.08
C PHE A 13 27.93 38.38 13.27
N SER A 14 27.45 39.07 12.23
CA SER A 14 26.07 39.53 12.08
C SER A 14 25.58 39.19 10.67
N VAL A 15 24.27 39.02 10.51
CA VAL A 15 23.66 38.70 9.21
C VAL A 15 23.31 39.99 8.48
N SER A 16 23.34 39.95 7.14
CA SER A 16 22.55 40.86 6.32
C SER A 16 21.04 40.69 6.57
N ARG A 17 20.21 41.61 6.06
CA ARG A 17 18.76 41.39 6.01
C ARG A 17 18.46 40.07 5.30
N GLU A 18 17.37 39.45 5.75
CA GLU A 18 16.92 38.12 5.35
C GLU A 18 16.66 38.11 3.84
N LEU A 19 17.37 37.24 3.12
CA LEU A 19 17.29 37.13 1.66
C LEU A 19 16.22 36.12 1.24
N ARG A 20 16.07 35.05 2.02
CA ARG A 20 15.18 33.93 1.69
C ARG A 20 14.73 33.20 2.94
N ILE A 21 13.46 32.83 2.95
CA ILE A 21 12.90 31.89 3.91
C ILE A 21 13.10 30.49 3.35
N ALA A 22 13.83 29.65 4.08
CA ALA A 22 14.04 28.25 3.75
C ALA A 22 13.34 27.39 4.83
N PRO A 23 12.28 26.64 4.50
CA PRO A 23 11.69 25.73 5.46
C PRO A 23 12.67 24.58 5.75
N ALA A 24 12.82 24.24 7.03
CA ALA A 24 13.52 23.04 7.47
C ALA A 24 12.65 21.82 7.15
N ASN A 25 13.17 20.99 6.26
CA ASN A 25 12.43 19.88 5.69
C ASN A 25 13.01 18.55 6.13
N VAL A 26 12.14 17.60 6.44
CA VAL A 26 12.54 16.23 6.69
C VAL A 26 12.55 15.46 5.37
N ILE A 27 13.66 14.81 5.10
CA ILE A 27 13.83 13.92 3.96
C ILE A 27 13.85 12.49 4.49
N VAL A 28 12.97 11.64 3.97
CA VAL A 28 12.85 10.22 4.34
C VAL A 28 13.05 9.31 3.14
N PRO A 29 13.50 8.07 3.34
CA PRO A 29 13.56 7.10 2.25
C PRO A 29 12.17 6.88 1.65
N HIS A 30 12.11 6.68 0.35
CA HIS A 30 10.85 6.36 -0.33
C HIS A 30 10.29 5.02 0.20
N GLY A 31 8.97 4.94 0.35
CA GLY A 31 8.29 3.70 0.75
C GLY A 31 8.62 2.55 -0.19
N LYS A 32 8.78 1.34 0.37
CA LYS A 32 9.03 0.13 -0.41
C LYS A 32 7.76 -0.25 -1.21
N PRO A 33 7.91 -0.93 -2.36
CA PRO A 33 6.75 -1.52 -3.03
C PRO A 33 6.09 -2.53 -2.10
N LEU A 34 4.75 -2.64 -2.18
CA LEU A 34 4.00 -3.62 -1.40
C LEU A 34 4.57 -5.03 -1.62
N LEU A 35 4.61 -5.85 -0.57
CA LEU A 35 4.97 -7.26 -0.69
C LEU A 35 3.93 -8.00 -1.54
N SER A 36 4.40 -8.88 -2.42
CA SER A 36 3.57 -9.55 -3.43
C SER A 36 2.40 -10.37 -2.87
N TYR A 37 2.52 -10.92 -1.65
CA TYR A 37 1.44 -11.66 -1.00
C TYR A 37 0.22 -10.79 -0.67
N ARG A 38 0.44 -9.49 -0.43
CA ARG A 38 -0.65 -8.57 -0.03
C ARG A 38 -1.49 -8.14 -1.22
N TYR A 39 -1.03 -8.31 -2.46
CA TYR A 39 -1.75 -7.89 -3.67
C TYR A 39 -3.04 -8.67 -3.95
N LEU A 40 -3.18 -9.92 -3.49
CA LEU A 40 -4.41 -10.69 -3.70
C LEU A 40 -5.53 -10.26 -2.75
N ALA A 41 -5.19 -9.89 -1.51
CA ALA A 41 -6.16 -9.43 -0.52
C ALA A 41 -6.37 -7.90 -0.57
N ALA A 42 -5.44 -7.13 -1.15
CA ALA A 42 -5.48 -5.67 -1.24
C ALA A 42 -6.66 -5.05 -2.02
N PRO A 43 -7.21 -5.67 -3.10
CA PRO A 43 -8.23 -5.00 -3.91
C PRO A 43 -9.50 -4.67 -3.13
N PHE A 44 -9.83 -5.50 -2.13
CA PHE A 44 -11.01 -5.33 -1.30
C PHE A 44 -10.62 -5.09 0.16
N ASN A 45 -11.25 -4.08 0.76
CA ASN A 45 -11.19 -3.88 2.19
C ASN A 45 -11.83 -5.08 2.92
N THR A 46 -11.39 -5.33 4.15
CA THR A 46 -11.94 -6.38 5.02
C THR A 46 -13.46 -6.32 5.15
N LYS A 47 -14.04 -5.13 5.15
CA LYS A 47 -15.50 -4.92 5.16
C LYS A 47 -16.19 -5.54 3.93
N VAL A 48 -15.59 -5.43 2.74
CA VAL A 48 -16.14 -5.99 1.49
C VAL A 48 -16.02 -7.49 1.48
N TRP A 49 -14.90 -8.05 1.98
CA TRP A 49 -14.75 -9.49 2.15
C TRP A 49 -15.80 -10.08 3.09
N ILE A 50 -16.05 -9.42 4.23
CA ILE A 50 -17.10 -9.83 5.16
C ILE A 50 -18.47 -9.75 4.49
N ALA A 51 -18.78 -8.66 3.78
CA ALA A 51 -20.05 -8.51 3.07
C ALA A 51 -20.24 -9.60 1.99
N LEU A 52 -19.19 -9.96 1.25
CA LEU A 52 -19.21 -11.06 0.28
C LEU A 52 -19.45 -12.41 0.97
N GLY A 53 -18.79 -12.67 2.10
CA GLY A 53 -19.04 -13.87 2.90
C GLY A 53 -20.47 -13.96 3.41
N THR A 54 -21.01 -12.85 3.94
CA THR A 54 -22.41 -12.76 4.36
C THR A 54 -23.37 -12.99 3.19
N TYR A 55 -23.08 -12.43 2.01
CA TYR A 55 -23.85 -12.65 0.79
C TYR A 55 -23.90 -14.13 0.39
N VAL A 56 -22.75 -14.81 0.35
CA VAL A 56 -22.66 -16.24 0.03
C VAL A 56 -23.47 -17.06 1.02
N PHE A 57 -23.34 -16.78 2.32
CA PHE A 57 -24.07 -17.49 3.37
C PHE A 57 -25.59 -17.30 3.25
N LEU A 58 -26.05 -16.06 3.01
CA LEU A 58 -27.48 -15.76 2.88
C LEU A 58 -28.10 -16.45 1.67
N ILE A 59 -27.45 -16.42 0.49
CA ILE A 59 -28.00 -17.07 -0.70
C ILE A 59 -27.93 -18.59 -0.59
N SER A 60 -26.82 -19.13 -0.11
CA SER A 60 -26.70 -20.58 0.11
C SER A 60 -27.73 -21.07 1.12
N GLY A 61 -27.97 -20.32 2.20
CA GLY A 61 -29.02 -20.59 3.19
C GLY A 61 -30.42 -20.53 2.59
N PHE A 62 -30.71 -19.52 1.77
CA PHE A 62 -32.00 -19.38 1.09
C PHE A 62 -32.25 -20.52 0.07
N LEU A 63 -31.24 -20.89 -0.70
CA LEU A 63 -31.26 -22.06 -1.61
C LEU A 63 -31.51 -23.37 -0.84
N CYS A 64 -30.80 -23.56 0.27
CA CYS A 64 -30.95 -24.73 1.12
C CYS A 64 -32.36 -24.80 1.74
N LEU A 65 -32.90 -23.67 2.20
CA LEU A 65 -34.25 -23.57 2.75
C LEU A 65 -35.33 -23.91 1.71
N ILE A 66 -35.22 -23.37 0.48
CA ILE A 66 -36.12 -23.72 -0.63
C ILE A 66 -36.04 -25.22 -0.95
N HIS A 67 -34.83 -25.78 -0.98
CA HIS A 67 -34.64 -27.19 -1.27
C HIS A 67 -35.21 -28.10 -0.19
N TRP A 68 -35.02 -27.72 1.08
CA TRP A 68 -35.59 -28.42 2.22
C TRP A 68 -37.12 -28.39 2.20
N LEU A 69 -37.72 -27.23 1.93
CA LEU A 69 -39.17 -27.04 1.84
C LEU A 69 -39.83 -27.85 0.71
N ARG A 70 -39.13 -28.11 -0.40
CA ARG A 70 -39.69 -28.84 -1.55
C ARG A 70 -39.38 -30.34 -1.58
N SER A 71 -38.15 -30.72 -1.21
CA SER A 71 -37.64 -32.08 -1.44
C SER A 71 -37.39 -32.87 -0.16
N GLY A 72 -37.41 -32.22 1.01
CA GLY A 72 -37.10 -32.84 2.31
C GLY A 72 -35.66 -33.35 2.46
N LYS A 73 -34.78 -33.12 1.47
CA LYS A 73 -33.37 -33.53 1.46
C LYS A 73 -32.44 -32.32 1.60
N TRP A 74 -31.38 -32.50 2.38
CA TRP A 74 -30.37 -31.47 2.65
C TRP A 74 -29.19 -31.62 1.71
N ASP A 75 -29.19 -30.88 0.61
CA ASP A 75 -28.07 -30.84 -0.34
C ASP A 75 -27.33 -29.49 -0.25
N PHE A 76 -26.70 -29.23 0.91
CA PHE A 76 -26.05 -27.96 1.20
C PHE A 76 -24.78 -27.74 0.35
N SER A 77 -23.96 -28.78 0.17
CA SER A 77 -22.68 -28.68 -0.55
C SER A 77 -22.86 -28.28 -2.02
N GLN A 78 -23.86 -28.86 -2.70
CA GLN A 78 -24.15 -28.57 -4.10
C GLN A 78 -24.63 -27.11 -4.27
N ASN A 79 -25.52 -26.65 -3.40
CA ASN A 79 -25.99 -25.26 -3.41
C ASN A 79 -24.86 -24.25 -3.14
N LEU A 80 -23.95 -24.57 -2.22
CA LEU A 80 -22.77 -23.76 -1.93
C LEU A 80 -21.82 -23.72 -3.14
N LEU A 81 -21.58 -24.86 -3.79
CA LEU A 81 -20.72 -24.94 -4.99
C LEU A 81 -21.29 -24.13 -6.16
N GLU A 82 -22.61 -24.13 -6.35
CA GLU A 82 -23.27 -23.32 -7.37
C GLU A 82 -23.09 -21.81 -7.13
N VAL A 83 -23.17 -21.36 -5.86
CA VAL A 83 -22.92 -19.96 -5.48
C VAL A 83 -21.47 -19.56 -5.74
N TYR A 84 -20.50 -20.40 -5.36
CA TYR A 84 -19.07 -20.15 -5.65
C TYR A 84 -18.77 -20.17 -7.15
N SER A 85 -19.40 -21.07 -7.91
CA SER A 85 -19.26 -21.14 -9.38
C SER A 85 -19.76 -19.84 -10.04
N SER A 86 -20.87 -19.29 -9.54
CA SER A 86 -21.38 -17.99 -10.01
C SER A 86 -20.42 -16.83 -9.69
N LEU A 87 -19.77 -16.83 -8.53
CA LEU A 87 -18.77 -15.82 -8.14
C LEU A 87 -17.45 -15.93 -8.91
N LEU A 88 -17.08 -17.14 -9.34
CA LEU A 88 -15.91 -17.38 -10.19
C LEU A 88 -16.20 -17.18 -11.68
N PHE A 89 -17.44 -16.77 -12.02
CA PHE A 89 -17.91 -16.62 -13.40
C PHE A 89 -17.78 -17.90 -14.23
N THR A 90 -17.96 -19.05 -13.59
CA THR A 90 -18.01 -20.38 -14.22
C THR A 90 -19.46 -20.74 -14.55
N VAL A 91 -19.67 -21.60 -15.55
CA VAL A 91 -21.01 -22.11 -15.89
C VAL A 91 -21.63 -22.82 -14.69
N PHE A 92 -22.82 -22.38 -14.28
CA PHE A 92 -23.57 -22.96 -13.17
C PHE A 92 -24.95 -23.41 -13.64
N HIS A 93 -25.42 -24.54 -13.10
CA HIS A 93 -26.71 -25.13 -13.46
C HIS A 93 -27.56 -25.34 -12.21
N LEU A 94 -28.54 -24.46 -11.99
CA LEU A 94 -29.57 -24.67 -10.96
C LEU A 94 -30.48 -25.82 -11.40
N LYS A 95 -30.07 -27.06 -11.10
CA LYS A 95 -30.78 -28.27 -11.55
C LYS A 95 -32.00 -28.59 -10.67
N ALA A 96 -32.08 -28.00 -9.48
CA ALA A 96 -33.01 -28.41 -8.43
C ALA A 96 -34.32 -27.59 -8.34
N THR A 97 -34.47 -26.50 -9.08
CA THR A 97 -35.66 -25.63 -8.99
C THR A 97 -36.36 -25.48 -10.34
N ASN A 98 -37.68 -25.71 -10.37
CA ASN A 98 -38.54 -25.44 -11.52
C ASN A 98 -39.47 -24.28 -11.15
N GLY A 99 -39.56 -23.25 -12.02
CA GLY A 99 -40.45 -22.09 -11.86
C GLY A 99 -39.78 -20.72 -12.05
N ILE A 100 -40.54 -19.64 -11.80
CA ILE A 100 -40.12 -18.23 -11.94
C ILE A 100 -39.00 -17.88 -10.94
N GLU A 101 -39.04 -18.45 -9.74
CA GLU A 101 -38.03 -18.27 -8.69
C GLU A 101 -36.62 -18.60 -9.19
N ARG A 102 -36.47 -19.65 -10.02
CA ARG A 102 -35.18 -20.01 -10.60
C ARG A 102 -34.62 -18.90 -11.50
N TYR A 103 -35.46 -18.26 -12.31
CA TYR A 103 -35.02 -17.19 -13.20
C TYR A 103 -34.61 -15.94 -12.41
N ILE A 104 -35.36 -15.59 -11.35
CA ILE A 104 -35.02 -14.48 -10.46
C ILE A 104 -33.67 -14.76 -9.77
N LEU A 105 -33.50 -15.96 -9.22
CA LEU A 105 -32.29 -16.33 -8.48
C LEU A 105 -31.07 -16.45 -9.39
N PHE A 106 -31.25 -17.01 -10.59
CA PHE A 106 -30.23 -17.03 -11.64
C PHE A 106 -29.82 -15.60 -12.02
N GLY A 107 -30.78 -14.69 -12.20
CA GLY A 107 -30.51 -13.28 -12.50
C GLY A 107 -29.71 -12.58 -11.39
N VAL A 108 -30.10 -12.75 -10.12
CA VAL A 108 -29.38 -12.16 -8.98
C VAL A 108 -27.96 -12.74 -8.86
N LEU A 109 -27.79 -14.06 -8.95
CA LEU A 109 -26.49 -14.73 -8.91
C LEU A 109 -25.59 -14.29 -10.06
N PHE A 110 -26.14 -14.20 -11.28
CA PHE A 110 -25.40 -13.78 -12.46
C PHE A 110 -24.94 -12.32 -12.37
N ILE A 111 -25.85 -11.39 -12.04
CA ILE A 111 -25.53 -9.96 -11.95
C ILE A 111 -24.52 -9.71 -10.83
N SER A 112 -24.74 -10.27 -9.64
CA SER A 112 -23.83 -10.12 -8.51
C SER A 112 -22.46 -10.73 -8.80
N GLY A 113 -22.41 -11.98 -9.31
CA GLY A 113 -21.18 -12.65 -9.70
C GLY A 113 -20.39 -11.82 -10.70
N PHE A 114 -21.06 -11.39 -11.77
CA PHE A 114 -20.47 -10.50 -12.77
C PHE A 114 -19.89 -9.22 -12.15
N VAL A 115 -20.66 -8.51 -11.32
CA VAL A 115 -20.21 -7.27 -10.68
C VAL A 115 -19.01 -7.50 -9.76
N TYR A 116 -19.02 -8.55 -8.93
CA TYR A 116 -17.92 -8.85 -8.02
C TYR A 116 -16.65 -9.28 -8.77
N SER A 117 -16.75 -10.21 -9.73
CA SER A 117 -15.58 -10.70 -10.48
C SER A 117 -14.97 -9.59 -11.34
N THR A 118 -15.79 -8.80 -12.04
CA THR A 118 -15.29 -7.71 -12.89
C THR A 118 -14.69 -6.57 -12.08
N SER A 119 -15.30 -6.20 -10.95
CA SER A 119 -14.77 -5.17 -10.06
C SER A 119 -13.44 -5.60 -9.43
N TYR A 120 -13.36 -6.85 -8.96
CA TYR A 120 -12.13 -7.40 -8.41
C TYR A 120 -11.00 -7.40 -9.46
N LEU A 121 -11.27 -7.92 -10.66
CA LEU A 121 -10.27 -7.98 -11.73
C LEU A 121 -9.81 -6.58 -12.16
N ARG A 122 -10.73 -5.61 -12.23
CA ARG A 122 -10.42 -4.22 -12.58
C ARG A 122 -9.52 -3.56 -11.54
N LEU A 123 -9.84 -3.71 -10.25
CA LEU A 123 -9.04 -3.13 -9.17
C LEU A 123 -7.66 -3.79 -9.10
N LEU A 124 -7.61 -5.12 -9.19
CA LEU A 124 -6.35 -5.86 -9.22
C LEU A 124 -5.48 -5.38 -10.39
N LYS A 125 -6.03 -5.35 -11.62
CA LYS A 125 -5.31 -4.85 -12.80
C LYS A 125 -4.81 -3.42 -12.60
N SER A 126 -5.62 -2.53 -12.04
CA SER A 126 -5.22 -1.14 -11.76
C SER A 126 -4.08 -1.07 -10.74
N MET A 127 -4.12 -1.88 -9.67
CA MET A 127 -3.07 -1.92 -8.65
C MET A 127 -1.76 -2.48 -9.18
N LEU A 128 -1.83 -3.49 -10.06
CA LEU A 128 -0.67 -4.07 -10.72
C LEU A 128 0.01 -3.08 -11.68
N ILE A 129 -0.77 -2.29 -12.42
CA ILE A 129 -0.24 -1.25 -13.32
C ILE A 129 0.39 -0.10 -12.53
N ALA A 130 -0.25 0.32 -11.42
CA ALA A 130 0.18 1.50 -10.68
C ALA A 130 1.27 1.22 -9.63
N GLU A 131 1.78 -0.02 -9.51
CA GLU A 131 2.70 -0.51 -8.45
C GLU A 131 2.43 0.16 -7.10
N THR A 132 1.44 -0.35 -6.37
CA THR A 132 1.05 0.26 -5.08
C THR A 132 2.21 0.20 -4.08
N PHE A 133 2.60 1.34 -3.54
CA PHE A 133 3.59 1.45 -2.47
C PHE A 133 2.93 1.30 -1.10
N GLU A 134 3.72 0.92 -0.09
CA GLU A 134 3.25 0.95 1.30
C GLU A 134 2.82 2.36 1.72
N LYS A 135 1.94 2.44 2.74
CA LYS A 135 1.52 3.72 3.31
C LYS A 135 2.76 4.52 3.68
N GLN A 136 2.92 5.67 3.03
CA GLN A 136 4.08 6.52 3.24
C GLN A 136 3.90 7.36 4.50
N ILE A 137 5.01 7.67 5.17
CA ILE A 137 5.04 8.53 6.35
C ILE A 137 4.72 9.95 5.91
N GLN A 138 3.58 10.47 6.36
CA GLN A 138 3.14 11.83 6.04
C GLN A 138 3.19 12.75 7.25
N THR A 139 3.17 12.19 8.45
CA THR A 139 3.16 12.96 9.70
C THR A 139 4.40 12.70 10.55
N PHE A 140 4.65 13.60 11.49
CA PHE A 140 5.78 13.48 12.41
C PHE A 140 5.56 12.36 13.43
N GLU A 141 4.31 12.11 13.81
CA GLU A 141 3.90 11.03 14.70
C GLU A 141 4.20 9.67 14.08
N GLU A 142 3.83 9.47 12.81
CA GLU A 142 4.16 8.24 12.06
C GLU A 142 5.68 8.05 11.93
N LEU A 143 6.43 9.14 11.79
CA LEU A 143 7.89 9.09 11.76
C LEU A 143 8.48 8.67 13.12
N ALA A 144 7.94 9.21 14.22
CA ALA A 144 8.34 8.84 15.57
C ALA A 144 8.01 7.38 15.90
N GLU A 145 6.85 6.88 15.47
CA GLU A 145 6.46 5.46 15.61
C GLU A 145 7.34 4.53 14.78
N SER A 146 7.74 4.96 13.58
CA SER A 146 8.56 4.13 12.69
C SER A 146 10.02 3.96 13.14
N ASN A 147 10.48 4.73 14.13
CA ASN A 147 11.84 4.72 14.68
C ASN A 147 12.96 4.76 13.61
N ILE A 148 12.72 5.50 12.51
CA ILE A 148 13.70 5.66 11.44
C ILE A 148 14.75 6.69 11.90
N PRO A 149 16.05 6.36 11.90
CA PRO A 149 17.09 7.29 12.30
C PRO A 149 17.15 8.46 11.31
N LEU A 150 16.97 9.68 11.80
CA LEU A 150 17.13 10.88 11.01
C LEU A 150 18.58 11.34 11.07
N LEU A 151 19.19 11.49 9.89
CA LEU A 151 20.49 12.13 9.79
C LEU A 151 20.34 13.62 10.08
N ILE A 152 20.66 14.00 11.30
CA ILE A 152 20.58 15.38 11.76
C ILE A 152 22.00 15.90 11.96
N ASN A 153 22.29 17.04 11.33
CA ASN A 153 23.56 17.72 11.51
C ASN A 153 23.71 18.15 12.99
N PRO A 154 24.87 17.98 13.63
CA PRO A 154 25.12 18.46 14.99
C PRO A 154 24.60 19.86 15.32
N TYR A 155 24.58 20.79 14.37
CA TYR A 155 24.07 22.15 14.54
C TYR A 155 22.54 22.22 14.61
N ASP A 156 21.85 21.47 13.75
CA ASP A 156 20.38 21.44 13.72
C ASP A 156 19.81 20.85 15.02
N ARG A 157 20.59 20.02 15.74
CA ARG A 157 20.19 19.48 17.05
C ARG A 157 19.84 20.56 18.07
N MET A 158 20.50 21.72 18.03
CA MET A 158 20.18 22.82 18.95
C MET A 158 18.80 23.42 18.66
N ILE A 159 18.43 23.50 17.38
CA ILE A 159 17.12 23.98 16.93
C ILE A 159 16.05 22.95 17.30
N PHE A 160 16.32 21.67 17.06
CA PHE A 160 15.43 20.57 17.41
C PHE A 160 15.16 20.43 18.91
N GLN A 161 16.16 20.73 19.75
CA GLN A 161 16.01 20.80 21.21
C GLN A 161 15.05 21.90 21.65
N HIS A 162 15.08 23.06 20.98
CA HIS A 162 14.17 24.16 21.28
C HIS A 162 12.71 23.83 20.89
N HIS A 163 12.53 23.08 19.80
CA HIS A 163 11.22 22.66 19.29
C HIS A 163 10.68 21.34 19.87
N HIS A 164 11.23 20.84 20.98
CA HIS A 164 10.76 19.64 21.69
C HIS A 164 10.68 18.36 20.84
N ILE A 165 11.54 18.22 19.84
CA ILE A 165 11.58 17.04 18.99
C ILE A 165 12.29 15.88 19.74
N PRO A 166 11.71 14.66 19.76
CA PRO A 166 12.23 13.55 20.55
C PRO A 166 13.64 13.14 20.14
N LYS A 167 14.50 12.93 21.16
CA LYS A 167 15.92 12.58 20.98
C LYS A 167 16.13 11.21 20.32
N SER A 168 15.11 10.35 20.35
CA SER A 168 15.15 9.01 19.74
C SER A 168 15.41 9.04 18.23
N LEU A 169 15.08 10.15 17.56
CA LEU A 169 15.28 10.32 16.13
C LEU A 169 16.69 10.77 15.74
N TRP A 170 17.56 11.14 16.69
CA TRP A 170 18.83 11.86 16.44
C TRP A 170 20.05 10.96 16.22
N THR A 171 19.92 9.92 15.39
CA THR A 171 20.98 8.94 15.18
C THR A 171 21.76 9.25 13.90
N ALA A 172 23.08 9.43 14.03
CA ALA A 172 23.98 9.62 12.91
C ALA A 172 24.19 8.28 12.18
N GLN A 173 23.29 7.95 11.26
CA GLN A 173 23.49 6.84 10.35
C GLN A 173 23.32 7.35 8.92
N TYR A 174 24.34 7.10 8.11
CA TYR A 174 24.32 7.43 6.69
C TYR A 174 23.11 6.75 6.03
N LEU A 175 22.20 7.56 5.50
CA LEU A 175 21.05 7.07 4.74
C LEU A 175 21.58 6.37 3.48
N ARG A 176 21.62 5.03 3.50
CA ARG A 176 22.08 4.18 2.38
C ARG A 176 21.03 4.01 1.26
N HIS A 177 19.92 4.73 1.31
CA HIS A 177 18.83 4.55 0.35
C HIS A 177 19.07 5.35 -0.94
N PRO A 178 18.81 4.79 -2.13
CA PRO A 178 19.02 5.49 -3.39
C PRO A 178 17.90 6.50 -3.73
N LYS A 179 16.74 6.42 -3.06
CA LYS A 179 15.57 7.26 -3.33
C LYS A 179 15.04 7.88 -2.05
N PHE A 180 14.90 9.20 -2.04
CA PHE A 180 14.39 9.97 -0.92
C PHE A 180 13.22 10.86 -1.33
N ARG A 181 12.34 11.13 -0.37
CA ARG A 181 11.19 12.02 -0.53
C ARG A 181 11.15 13.01 0.62
N ARG A 182 10.81 14.27 0.31
CA ARG A 182 10.49 15.29 1.31
C ARG A 182 9.10 15.04 1.90
N ILE A 183 9.00 15.01 3.23
CA ILE A 183 7.70 15.03 3.92
C ILE A 183 7.14 16.46 3.85
N PRO A 184 5.84 16.65 3.57
CA PRO A 184 5.21 17.98 3.53
C PRO A 184 4.99 18.56 4.94
N ILE A 185 6.04 18.58 5.77
CA ILE A 185 6.05 19.20 7.09
C ILE A 185 7.16 20.24 7.09
N ASP A 186 6.79 21.49 7.34
CA ASP A 186 7.73 22.57 7.53
C ASP A 186 7.95 22.74 9.05
N ILE A 187 9.09 22.25 9.55
CA ILE A 187 9.36 22.22 11.01
C ILE A 187 9.65 23.63 11.55
N CYS A 188 10.44 24.39 10.80
CA CYS A 188 10.77 25.75 11.13
C CYS A 188 11.15 26.53 9.88
N PHE A 189 11.07 27.85 9.96
CA PHE A 189 11.50 28.75 8.91
C PHE A 189 12.89 29.28 9.25
N LEU A 190 13.87 28.91 8.44
CA LEU A 190 15.23 29.44 8.55
C LEU A 190 15.35 30.65 7.64
N PHE A 191 15.77 31.76 8.21
CA PHE A 191 16.08 32.96 7.45
C PHE A 191 17.53 32.86 6.95
N ALA A 192 17.69 32.74 5.64
CA ALA A 192 18.99 32.74 5.00
C ALA A 192 19.42 34.18 4.71
N GLY A 193 20.62 34.54 5.19
CA GLY A 193 21.30 35.79 4.87
C GLY A 193 22.81 35.57 4.84
N PHE A 194 23.54 36.59 4.39
CA PHE A 194 24.99 36.50 4.28
C PHE A 194 25.64 36.79 5.65
N PRO A 195 26.48 35.88 6.18
CA PRO A 195 27.22 36.13 7.40
C PRO A 195 28.33 37.16 7.15
N MET A 196 28.41 38.19 7.99
CA MET A 196 29.38 39.28 7.89
C MET A 196 30.01 39.58 9.25
N SER A 197 31.23 40.12 9.27
CA SER A 197 31.79 40.67 10.50
C SER A 197 30.93 41.83 11.02
N LYS A 198 30.76 41.94 12.35
CA LYS A 198 29.98 43.04 12.94
C LYS A 198 30.48 44.44 12.58
N LYS A 199 31.78 44.57 12.31
CA LYS A 199 32.42 45.85 11.98
C LYS A 199 32.49 46.13 10.47
N TRP A 200 31.80 45.34 9.66
CA TRP A 200 31.89 45.48 8.21
C TRP A 200 31.13 46.72 7.72
N PHE A 201 31.87 47.68 7.15
CA PHE A 201 31.37 49.02 6.82
C PHE A 201 30.31 49.04 5.71
N LEU A 202 30.29 48.05 4.81
CA LEU A 202 29.31 47.97 3.71
C LEU A 202 28.04 47.20 4.07
N LYS A 203 27.87 46.80 5.32
CA LYS A 203 26.74 45.96 5.74
C LYS A 203 25.40 46.55 5.30
N ASP A 204 25.18 47.84 5.55
CA ASP A 204 23.90 48.49 5.25
C ASP A 204 23.68 48.71 3.75
N HIS A 205 24.75 48.93 2.98
CA HIS A 205 24.67 49.03 1.53
C HIS A 205 24.34 47.67 0.90
N LEU A 206 25.03 46.60 1.32
CA LEU A 206 24.79 45.27 0.79
C LEU A 206 23.42 44.74 1.20
N SER A 207 23.00 44.98 2.44
CA SER A 207 21.68 44.61 2.94
C SER A 207 20.54 45.27 2.14
N ARG A 208 20.67 46.58 1.84
CA ARG A 208 19.70 47.31 0.99
C ARG A 208 19.71 46.84 -0.46
N ALA A 209 20.89 46.63 -1.04
CA ALA A 209 21.02 46.14 -2.42
C ALA A 209 20.33 44.78 -2.60
N TRP A 210 20.56 43.85 -1.67
CA TRP A 210 19.91 42.53 -1.70
C TRP A 210 18.40 42.60 -1.45
N PHE A 211 17.95 43.52 -0.60
CA PHE A 211 16.53 43.75 -0.39
C PHE A 211 15.83 44.22 -1.68
N HIS A 212 16.42 45.17 -2.41
CA HIS A 212 15.90 45.60 -3.71
C HIS A 212 16.01 44.50 -4.78
N ALA A 213 17.07 43.69 -4.77
CA ALA A 213 17.19 42.53 -5.66
C ALA A 213 16.11 41.47 -5.39
N PHE A 214 15.70 41.32 -4.13
CA PHE A 214 14.59 40.45 -3.73
C PHE A 214 13.25 41.03 -4.18
N GLU A 215 12.96 42.30 -3.87
CA GLU A 215 11.71 42.98 -4.26
C GLU A 215 11.52 43.04 -5.78
N SER A 216 12.59 43.26 -6.53
CA SER A 216 12.56 43.27 -8.01
C SER A 216 12.41 41.89 -8.64
N GLY A 217 12.47 40.80 -7.86
CA GLY A 217 12.38 39.43 -8.36
C GLY A 217 13.66 38.90 -9.02
N ILE A 218 14.76 39.67 -9.04
CA ILE A 218 16.05 39.24 -9.58
C ILE A 218 16.55 37.96 -8.87
N VAL A 219 16.37 37.88 -7.55
CA VAL A 219 16.75 36.69 -6.76
C VAL A 219 16.00 35.44 -7.23
N ASN A 220 14.71 35.57 -7.54
CA ASN A 220 13.91 34.45 -8.07
C ASN A 220 14.38 34.03 -9.45
N LYS A 221 14.69 35.00 -10.33
CA LYS A 221 15.23 34.73 -11.66
C LYS A 221 16.57 33.97 -11.58
N ILE A 222 17.51 34.45 -10.76
CA ILE A 222 18.81 33.78 -10.56
C ILE A 222 18.62 32.34 -10.06
N THR A 223 17.68 32.13 -9.12
CA THR A 223 17.38 30.79 -8.60
C THR A 223 16.85 29.87 -9.69
N TRP A 224 15.96 30.39 -10.55
CA TRP A 224 15.38 29.64 -11.65
C TRP A 224 16.40 29.31 -12.75
N ASP A 225 17.23 30.27 -13.12
CA ASP A 225 18.27 30.09 -14.14
C ASP A 225 19.32 29.07 -13.66
N ALA A 226 19.77 29.17 -12.40
CA ALA A 226 20.68 28.19 -11.80
C ALA A 226 20.07 26.79 -11.75
N TYR A 227 18.77 26.68 -11.44
CA TYR A 227 18.06 25.40 -11.47
C TYR A 227 18.01 24.81 -12.89
N ARG A 228 17.63 25.61 -13.88
CA ARG A 228 17.52 25.19 -15.28
C ARG A 228 18.87 24.75 -15.85
N GLU A 229 19.94 25.47 -15.53
CA GLU A 229 21.30 25.14 -15.95
C GLU A 229 21.80 23.86 -15.30
N SER A 230 21.57 23.68 -13.99
CA SER A 230 21.92 22.45 -13.28
C SER A 230 21.24 21.22 -13.85
N VAL A 231 19.99 21.38 -14.30
CA VAL A 231 19.23 20.34 -15.01
C VAL A 231 19.80 20.09 -16.41
N GLY A 232 20.04 21.15 -17.19
CA GLY A 232 20.56 21.04 -18.55
C GLY A 232 21.96 20.42 -18.64
N GLN A 233 22.78 20.60 -17.61
CA GLN A 233 24.12 20.01 -17.49
C GLN A 233 24.11 18.59 -16.92
N GLY A 234 22.95 18.05 -16.54
CA GLY A 234 22.82 16.70 -15.98
C GLY A 234 23.29 16.54 -14.53
N TYR A 235 23.63 17.64 -13.84
CA TYR A 235 23.92 17.63 -12.40
C TYR A 235 22.67 17.34 -11.57
N LEU A 236 21.51 17.79 -12.06
CA LEU A 236 20.19 17.43 -11.56
C LEU A 236 19.44 16.70 -12.66
N ASN A 237 19.46 15.38 -12.65
CA ASN A 237 18.46 14.65 -13.39
C ASN A 237 17.11 14.96 -12.76
N PHE A 238 16.12 15.33 -13.57
CA PHE A 238 14.74 15.19 -13.13
C PHE A 238 14.63 13.75 -12.64
N SER A 239 14.33 13.57 -11.35
CA SER A 239 13.62 12.37 -10.95
C SER A 239 12.30 12.50 -11.67
N ILE A 240 12.25 12.07 -12.94
CA ILE A 240 11.04 11.92 -13.71
C ILE A 240 10.12 11.24 -12.72
N THR A 241 9.09 11.97 -12.29
CA THR A 241 7.98 11.39 -11.55
C THR A 241 7.53 10.27 -12.45
N GLU A 242 7.98 9.05 -12.14
CA GLU A 242 8.00 7.88 -13.02
C GLU A 242 6.69 7.94 -13.80
N HIS A 243 6.76 8.40 -15.05
CA HIS A 243 5.62 8.31 -15.93
C HIS A 243 5.38 6.82 -15.98
N LEU A 244 4.32 6.34 -15.30
CA LEU A 244 3.35 5.32 -15.72
C LEU A 244 3.81 4.27 -16.75
N GLU A 245 5.10 3.95 -16.80
CA GLU A 245 5.66 2.87 -17.57
C GLU A 245 5.32 1.65 -16.76
N ALA A 246 4.33 0.93 -17.25
CA ALA A 246 3.91 -0.34 -16.70
C ALA A 246 5.13 -1.25 -16.66
N LYS A 247 5.78 -1.28 -15.50
CA LYS A 247 6.90 -2.17 -15.23
C LYS A 247 6.42 -3.58 -15.51
N LEU A 248 7.17 -4.31 -16.34
CA LEU A 248 6.79 -5.66 -16.73
C LEU A 248 6.50 -6.50 -15.47
N LEU A 249 5.32 -7.10 -15.43
CA LEU A 249 4.86 -7.81 -14.25
C LEU A 249 5.77 -9.01 -13.99
N GLY A 250 6.58 -8.94 -12.95
CA GLY A 250 7.52 -10.01 -12.62
C GLY A 250 6.80 -11.32 -12.27
N LEU A 251 7.45 -12.45 -12.54
CA LEU A 251 6.94 -13.80 -12.23
C LEU A 251 6.51 -13.96 -10.76
N TYR A 252 7.11 -13.19 -9.85
CA TYR A 252 6.82 -13.22 -8.43
C TYR A 252 5.35 -12.88 -8.10
N TYR A 253 4.67 -12.08 -8.93
CA TYR A 253 3.24 -11.79 -8.76
C TYR A 253 2.33 -13.02 -9.01
N PHE A 254 2.77 -13.96 -9.85
CA PHE A 254 2.05 -15.19 -10.16
C PHE A 254 2.34 -16.34 -9.19
N MET A 255 3.41 -16.24 -8.38
CA MET A 255 3.74 -17.30 -7.42
C MET A 255 2.64 -17.51 -6.38
N MET A 256 1.98 -16.44 -5.93
CA MET A 256 0.95 -16.55 -4.88
C MET A 256 -0.30 -17.31 -5.34
N PRO A 257 -0.95 -16.98 -6.49
CA PRO A 257 -2.01 -17.82 -7.05
C PRO A 257 -1.59 -19.28 -7.25
N THR A 258 -0.35 -19.52 -7.70
CA THR A 258 0.18 -20.88 -7.91
C THR A 258 0.31 -21.65 -6.60
N ILE A 259 0.77 -21.02 -5.51
CA ILE A 259 0.83 -21.64 -4.18
C ILE A 259 -0.58 -21.98 -3.69
N PHE A 260 -1.54 -21.06 -3.81
CA PHE A 260 -2.94 -21.32 -3.44
C PHE A 260 -3.54 -22.49 -4.23
N LEU A 261 -3.23 -22.58 -5.53
CA LEU A 261 -3.67 -23.67 -6.39
C LEU A 261 -3.02 -25.01 -6.00
N ALA A 262 -1.71 -25.02 -5.71
CA ALA A 262 -1.01 -26.23 -5.26
C ALA A 262 -1.53 -26.74 -3.90
N LEU A 263 -1.81 -25.83 -2.97
CA LEU A 263 -2.44 -26.16 -1.69
C LEU A 263 -3.85 -26.72 -1.89
N GLY A 264 -4.65 -26.13 -2.77
CA GLY A 264 -6.00 -26.64 -3.08
C GLY A 264 -5.99 -28.05 -3.66
N TYR A 265 -5.07 -28.35 -4.58
CA TYR A 265 -4.93 -29.73 -5.11
C TYR A 265 -4.47 -30.73 -4.05
N SER A 266 -3.60 -30.28 -3.13
CA SER A 266 -3.13 -31.12 -2.03
C SER A 266 -4.28 -31.44 -1.06
N ASP A 267 -5.11 -30.46 -0.72
CA ASP A 267 -6.29 -30.64 0.13
C ASP A 267 -7.34 -31.55 -0.52
N ALA A 268 -7.61 -31.38 -1.82
CA ALA A 268 -8.50 -32.26 -2.57
C ALA A 268 -8.01 -33.72 -2.59
N LEU A 269 -6.70 -33.94 -2.73
CA LEU A 269 -6.09 -35.26 -2.71
C LEU A 269 -6.20 -35.90 -1.32
N LEU A 270 -5.98 -35.13 -0.25
CA LEU A 270 -6.17 -35.61 1.12
C LEU A 270 -7.63 -36.02 1.38
N ASN A 271 -8.59 -35.19 0.96
CA ASN A 271 -10.01 -35.52 1.08
C ASN A 271 -10.37 -36.82 0.33
N PHE A 272 -9.84 -37.02 -0.87
CA PHE A 272 -10.04 -38.25 -1.64
C PHE A 272 -9.45 -39.49 -0.95
N ILE A 273 -8.25 -39.38 -0.38
CA ILE A 273 -7.63 -40.49 0.37
C ILE A 273 -8.44 -40.82 1.62
N MET A 274 -8.88 -39.81 2.38
CA MET A 274 -9.72 -40.01 3.55
C MET A 274 -11.05 -40.70 3.20
N GLU A 275 -11.69 -40.30 2.10
CA GLU A 275 -12.91 -40.94 1.61
C GLU A 275 -12.65 -42.40 1.21
N LEU A 276 -11.53 -42.68 0.53
CA LEU A 276 -11.16 -44.03 0.11
C LEU A 276 -10.89 -44.95 1.30
N GLU A 277 -10.24 -44.45 2.35
CA GLU A 277 -10.07 -45.20 3.61
C GLU A 277 -11.40 -45.46 4.33
N ALA A 278 -12.30 -44.47 4.35
CA ALA A 278 -13.62 -44.61 4.94
C ALA A 278 -14.47 -45.66 4.21
N VAL A 279 -14.48 -45.63 2.87
CA VAL A 279 -15.19 -46.60 2.03
C VAL A 279 -14.60 -48.01 2.20
N SER A 280 -13.27 -48.13 2.24
CA SER A 280 -12.57 -49.40 2.46
C SER A 280 -12.93 -50.03 3.82
N LYS A 281 -13.13 -49.23 4.87
CA LYS A 281 -13.54 -49.73 6.20
C LYS A 281 -15.01 -50.16 6.28
N ILE A 282 -15.88 -49.61 5.43
CA ILE A 282 -17.33 -49.94 5.41
C ILE A 282 -17.59 -51.25 4.65
N HIS A 283 -16.84 -51.54 3.58
CA HIS A 283 -17.06 -52.74 2.78
C HIS A 283 -16.86 -54.11 3.47
N PRO A 284 -15.93 -54.32 4.43
CA PRO A 284 -15.71 -55.64 5.05
C PRO A 284 -16.86 -56.13 5.95
N GLN A 285 -17.84 -55.29 6.32
CA GLN A 285 -18.96 -55.71 7.19
C GLN A 285 -20.18 -56.29 6.45
N SER A 286 -20.30 -56.11 5.13
CA SER A 286 -21.44 -56.64 4.35
C SER A 286 -21.28 -58.11 3.94
N GLY A 287 -20.11 -58.72 4.16
CA GLY A 287 -19.76 -60.06 3.64
C GLY A 287 -20.01 -61.23 4.60
N ASN A 288 -20.46 -61.00 5.84
CA ASN A 288 -20.48 -62.06 6.86
C ASN A 288 -21.85 -62.28 7.53
N VAL A 289 -22.93 -62.31 6.74
CA VAL A 289 -24.22 -62.85 7.18
C VAL A 289 -24.75 -63.82 6.13
N LYS A 290 -24.36 -65.09 6.28
CA LYS A 290 -25.15 -66.30 6.04
C LYS A 290 -24.22 -67.50 6.11
N ASN A 291 -24.41 -68.34 7.12
CA ASN A 291 -24.43 -69.81 7.04
C ASN A 291 -24.52 -70.38 8.46
N HIS A 292 -25.73 -70.41 9.02
CA HIS A 292 -26.07 -71.42 10.02
C HIS A 292 -26.96 -72.48 9.33
N PRO A 293 -26.52 -73.74 9.20
CA PRO A 293 -27.41 -74.82 8.82
C PRO A 293 -28.27 -75.21 10.03
N ALA A 294 -29.59 -75.18 9.86
CA ALA A 294 -30.51 -75.83 10.77
C ALA A 294 -30.37 -77.35 10.59
N ALA A 295 -30.09 -78.04 11.69
CA ALA A 295 -30.23 -79.48 11.83
C ALA A 295 -31.68 -79.84 12.18
#